data_AF-A0A0U3Q5P6-F1
#
_entry.id   AF-A0A0U3Q5P6-F1
#
_cell.length_a   1.000
_cell.length_b   1.000
_cell.length_c   1.000
_cell.angle_alpha   90.00
_cell.angle_beta   90.00
_cell.angle_gamma   90.00
#
_symmetry.space_group_name_H-M   'P 1'
#
loop_
_entity.id
_entity.type
_entity.pdbx_description
1 polymer ?
#
loop_
_entity_poly.entity_id
_entity_poly.type
_entity_poly.pdbx_seq_one_letter_code
_entity_poly.pdbx_strand_id
1 'polypeptide(L)'
;MLHSTITAVPGKGPDNGGVDYAVSNMGGSSVEVGWCDVSVFGDALSMGQGDIHDNYVHDIEPFINQGGEWQHTNAVISGGGNTGHLVIRHNTLLNPTSLKQGASGSIGLFADTGVVRNVTVDHNWIAGGAYALYGGDTGATGIKVTDNVFSTQYHPAAGGYGVVAHWNHGGAGNVWRDNRMSDGRPIAPEPAS
;
A
#
# COMPACT_ATOMS: atom_id res chain seq x y z
N MET A 1 8.34 15.54 3.74
CA MET A 1 7.57 16.23 2.69
C MET A 1 6.17 16.42 3.23
N LEU A 2 5.74 17.67 3.39
CA LEU A 2 4.55 17.99 4.19
C LEU A 2 3.64 18.97 3.44
N HIS A 3 2.33 18.91 3.70
CA HIS A 3 1.34 19.92 3.25
C HIS A 3 1.43 20.26 1.75
N SER A 4 1.54 19.23 0.90
CA SER A 4 1.82 19.39 -0.54
C SER A 4 0.78 18.68 -1.40
N THR A 5 0.41 19.26 -2.54
CA THR A 5 -0.33 18.58 -3.62
C THR A 5 0.66 18.09 -4.67
N ILE A 6 0.61 16.82 -5.01
CA ILE A 6 1.59 16.15 -5.86
C ILE A 6 0.83 15.27 -6.84
N THR A 7 0.84 15.66 -8.10
CA THR A 7 0.08 14.98 -9.15
C THR A 7 0.96 14.76 -10.36
N ALA A 8 0.92 13.54 -10.91
CA ALA A 8 1.56 13.23 -12.18
C ALA A 8 0.74 13.76 -13.36
N VAL A 9 1.36 13.82 -14.54
CA VAL A 9 0.63 14.08 -15.79
C VAL A 9 0.58 12.78 -16.59
N PRO A 10 -0.61 12.23 -16.90
CA PRO A 10 -0.72 10.96 -17.63
C PRO A 10 0.02 10.99 -18.97
N GLY A 11 0.76 9.92 -19.27
CA GLY A 11 1.50 9.80 -20.53
C GLY A 11 2.70 10.75 -20.66
N LYS A 12 3.25 11.27 -19.56
CA LYS A 12 4.44 12.15 -19.53
C LYS A 12 5.62 11.64 -18.70
N GLY A 13 5.48 10.51 -18.03
CA GLY A 13 6.56 9.91 -17.27
C GLY A 13 7.57 9.12 -18.13
N PRO A 14 8.72 8.75 -17.53
CA PRO A 14 9.83 8.12 -18.24
C PRO A 14 9.55 6.68 -18.68
N ASP A 15 8.69 5.95 -17.96
CA ASP A 15 8.41 4.54 -18.24
C ASP A 15 7.23 4.41 -19.23
N ASN A 16 7.52 4.61 -20.53
CA ASN A 16 6.52 4.57 -21.60
C ASN A 16 5.37 5.59 -21.44
N GLY A 17 5.63 6.72 -20.78
CA GLY A 17 4.63 7.73 -20.40
C GLY A 17 4.10 7.57 -18.98
N GLY A 18 4.39 6.46 -18.30
CA GLY A 18 4.04 6.19 -16.93
C GLY A 18 4.94 6.85 -15.89
N VAL A 19 4.35 7.23 -14.76
CA VAL A 19 5.04 7.79 -13.60
C VAL A 19 4.82 6.87 -12.40
N ASP A 20 5.87 6.15 -11.99
CA ASP A 20 5.77 5.19 -10.90
C ASP A 20 5.52 5.87 -9.55
N TYR A 21 6.44 6.73 -9.11
CA TYR A 21 6.52 7.18 -7.72
C TYR A 21 6.30 8.69 -7.55
N ALA A 22 5.46 9.08 -6.59
CA ALA A 22 5.37 10.46 -6.10
C ALA A 22 6.51 10.75 -5.12
N VAL A 23 6.74 9.79 -4.21
CA VAL A 23 7.90 9.77 -3.31
C VAL A 23 8.47 8.36 -3.29
N SER A 24 9.76 8.25 -3.56
CA SER A 24 10.54 7.03 -3.34
C SER A 24 11.65 7.28 -2.32
N ASN A 25 11.74 6.43 -1.30
CA ASN A 25 12.86 6.41 -0.35
C ASN A 25 13.60 5.07 -0.47
N MET A 26 14.61 5.06 -1.35
CA MET A 26 15.54 3.94 -1.54
C MET A 26 16.71 3.97 -0.53
N GLY A 27 16.68 4.87 0.46
CA GLY A 27 17.73 5.03 1.46
C GLY A 27 17.46 4.30 2.78
N GLY A 28 18.52 4.11 3.58
CA GLY A 28 18.43 3.53 4.93
C GLY A 28 18.01 4.52 6.05
N SER A 29 17.55 5.72 5.68
CA SER A 29 17.10 6.76 6.62
C SER A 29 15.58 6.91 6.56
N SER A 30 14.96 7.31 7.67
CA SER A 30 13.51 7.58 7.69
C SER A 30 13.18 8.88 6.95
N VAL A 31 12.09 8.87 6.19
CA VAL A 31 11.48 10.05 5.56
C VAL A 31 10.06 10.19 6.09
N GLU A 32 9.60 11.43 6.29
CA GLU A 32 8.23 11.76 6.68
C GLU A 32 7.45 12.22 5.43
N VAL A 33 6.24 11.70 5.23
CA VAL A 33 5.29 12.14 4.20
C VAL A 33 3.94 12.35 4.88
N GLY A 34 3.51 13.60 4.99
CA GLY A 34 2.27 13.88 5.73
C GLY A 34 1.46 15.10 5.30
N TRP A 35 0.14 15.01 5.52
CA TRP A 35 -0.83 16.02 5.09
C TRP A 35 -0.75 16.36 3.59
N CYS A 36 -0.37 15.39 2.75
CA CYS A 36 -0.27 15.58 1.30
C CYS A 36 -1.50 15.02 0.57
N ASP A 37 -1.76 15.62 -0.59
CA ASP A 37 -2.72 15.18 -1.61
C ASP A 37 -1.89 14.61 -2.77
N VAL A 38 -2.07 13.32 -3.10
CA VAL A 38 -1.19 12.57 -4.01
C VAL A 38 -2.02 11.79 -5.03
N SER A 39 -1.76 12.00 -6.32
CA SER A 39 -2.57 11.41 -7.39
C SER A 39 -1.86 11.13 -8.72
N VAL A 40 -2.42 10.20 -9.52
CA VAL A 40 -2.01 9.90 -10.91
C VAL A 40 -0.69 9.09 -11.03
N PHE A 41 -0.20 8.53 -9.92
CA PHE A 41 0.99 7.66 -9.89
C PHE A 41 0.60 6.19 -9.95
N GLY A 42 1.51 5.32 -10.39
CA GLY A 42 1.33 3.86 -10.33
C GLY A 42 1.54 3.31 -8.91
N ASP A 43 2.71 3.58 -8.33
CA ASP A 43 3.15 3.18 -6.99
C ASP A 43 3.43 4.44 -6.16
N ALA A 44 2.39 5.14 -5.73
CA ALA A 44 2.50 6.54 -5.29
C ALA A 44 3.56 6.79 -4.19
N LEU A 45 3.55 6.01 -3.10
CA LEU A 45 4.49 6.16 -1.98
C LEU A 45 5.31 4.89 -1.77
N SER A 46 6.57 4.89 -2.24
CA SER A 46 7.46 3.72 -2.21
C SER A 46 8.57 3.86 -1.18
N MET A 47 8.50 3.12 -0.07
CA MET A 47 9.54 3.14 0.96
C MET A 47 9.47 1.96 1.92
N GLY A 48 10.65 1.45 2.31
CA GLY A 48 10.76 0.43 3.36
C GLY A 48 10.70 0.98 4.80
N GLN A 49 10.90 2.28 5.00
CA GLN A 49 10.92 2.90 6.34
C GLN A 49 10.66 4.41 6.28
N GLY A 50 10.01 4.95 7.32
CA GLY A 50 9.50 6.32 7.35
C GLY A 50 8.22 6.45 8.17
N ASP A 51 7.63 7.65 8.15
CA ASP A 51 6.27 7.91 8.67
C ASP A 51 5.41 8.49 7.53
N ILE A 52 4.40 7.75 7.10
CA ILE A 52 3.41 8.11 6.08
C ILE A 52 2.09 8.35 6.82
N HIS A 53 1.63 9.60 6.89
CA HIS A 53 0.48 9.91 7.72
C HIS A 53 -0.41 11.06 7.27
N ASP A 54 -1.70 11.00 7.61
CA ASP A 54 -2.66 12.08 7.37
C ASP A 54 -2.74 12.49 5.86
N ASN A 55 -2.36 11.60 4.92
CA ASN A 55 -2.38 11.86 3.48
C ASN A 55 -3.68 11.39 2.82
N TYR A 56 -4.00 12.01 1.68
CA TYR A 56 -5.01 11.54 0.74
C TYR A 56 -4.31 11.07 -0.54
N VAL A 57 -4.32 9.76 -0.79
CA VAL A 57 -3.73 9.14 -1.99
C VAL A 57 -4.85 8.55 -2.82
N HIS A 58 -5.02 9.05 -4.05
CA HIS A 58 -6.16 8.72 -4.92
C HIS A 58 -5.79 8.72 -6.40
N ASP A 59 -6.73 8.31 -7.25
CA ASP A 59 -6.57 8.30 -8.72
C ASP A 59 -5.25 7.66 -9.17
N ILE A 60 -4.92 6.50 -8.59
CA ILE A 60 -3.80 5.65 -9.01
C ILE A 60 -4.01 5.24 -10.46
N GLU A 61 -3.01 5.48 -11.32
CA GLU A 61 -3.15 5.42 -12.77
C GLU A 61 -2.33 4.23 -13.36
N PRO A 62 -2.99 3.20 -13.92
CA PRO A 62 -2.30 2.12 -14.63
C PRO A 62 -1.85 2.58 -16.03
N PHE A 63 -0.67 2.20 -16.54
CA PHE A 63 -0.13 2.80 -17.79
C PHE A 63 0.54 1.88 -18.82
N ILE A 64 1.01 0.69 -18.47
CA ILE A 64 1.88 -0.21 -19.28
C ILE A 64 3.33 0.30 -19.44
N ASN A 65 4.27 -0.43 -18.85
CA ASN A 65 5.70 -0.11 -18.81
C ASN A 65 6.44 -0.29 -20.16
N GLN A 66 7.70 0.12 -20.22
CA GLN A 66 8.60 -0.12 -21.37
C GLN A 66 8.80 -1.61 -21.72
N GLY A 67 8.54 -2.52 -20.78
CA GLY A 67 8.52 -3.97 -21.00
C GLY A 67 7.28 -4.48 -21.77
N GLY A 68 6.24 -3.64 -21.92
CA GLY A 68 4.96 -4.01 -22.54
C GLY A 68 3.97 -4.68 -21.59
N GLU A 69 4.24 -4.64 -20.28
CA GLU A 69 3.40 -5.24 -19.24
C GLU A 69 2.67 -4.16 -18.43
N TRP A 70 1.46 -4.44 -17.96
CA TRP A 70 0.83 -3.59 -16.95
C TRP A 70 1.69 -3.61 -15.69
N GLN A 71 2.14 -2.43 -15.26
CA GLN A 71 2.96 -2.30 -14.07
C GLN A 71 2.12 -2.53 -12.80
N HIS A 72 2.79 -2.87 -11.70
CA HIS A 72 2.15 -2.96 -10.39
C HIS A 72 1.62 -1.58 -9.95
N THR A 73 0.50 -1.57 -9.24
CA THR A 73 -0.13 -0.34 -8.77
C THR A 73 -0.45 -0.41 -7.29
N ASN A 74 0.00 0.59 -6.54
CA ASN A 74 -0.15 0.70 -5.09
C ASN A 74 -0.26 2.17 -4.63
N ALA A 75 -1.06 2.44 -3.60
CA ALA A 75 -1.04 3.75 -2.94
C ALA A 75 0.18 3.87 -1.99
N VAL A 76 0.56 2.77 -1.35
CA VAL A 76 1.83 2.62 -0.62
C VAL A 76 2.47 1.27 -0.97
N ILE A 77 3.78 1.26 -1.26
CA ILE A 77 4.54 0.03 -1.51
C ILE A 77 5.81 -0.05 -0.64
N SER A 78 6.12 -1.25 -0.16
CA SER A 78 7.41 -1.63 0.41
C SER A 78 7.82 -2.99 -0.15
N GLY A 79 8.99 -3.08 -0.79
CA GLY A 79 9.61 -4.33 -1.24
C GLY A 79 10.38 -5.08 -0.15
N GLY A 80 10.19 -4.71 1.12
CA GLY A 80 10.81 -5.34 2.28
C GLY A 80 12.32 -5.04 2.42
N GLY A 81 13.04 -5.95 3.07
CA GLY A 81 14.50 -5.87 3.26
C GLY A 81 15.00 -4.84 4.30
N ASN A 82 14.25 -3.75 4.52
CA ASN A 82 14.54 -2.65 5.47
C ASN A 82 14.78 -3.10 6.93
N THR A 83 15.57 -2.35 7.68
CA THR A 83 15.78 -2.58 9.12
C THR A 83 15.13 -1.53 10.02
N GLY A 84 14.84 -0.33 9.49
CA GLY A 84 14.04 0.69 10.18
C GLY A 84 12.56 0.31 10.30
N HIS A 85 11.78 1.23 10.87
CA HIS A 85 10.33 1.09 11.05
C HIS A 85 9.60 1.88 9.96
N LEU A 86 8.60 1.28 9.32
CA LEU A 86 7.63 1.96 8.47
C LEU A 86 6.31 2.18 9.24
N VAL A 87 5.88 3.43 9.37
CA VAL A 87 4.56 3.78 9.91
C VAL A 87 3.69 4.28 8.76
N ILE A 88 2.47 3.74 8.67
CA ILE A 88 1.42 4.12 7.73
C ILE A 88 0.18 4.36 8.59
N ARG A 89 -0.11 5.62 8.95
CA ARG A 89 -1.16 5.96 9.93
C ARG A 89 -2.15 7.03 9.47
N HIS A 90 -3.44 6.85 9.72
CA HIS A 90 -4.47 7.87 9.47
C HIS A 90 -4.50 8.43 8.02
N ASN A 91 -4.12 7.62 7.03
CA ASN A 91 -4.21 8.00 5.62
C ASN A 91 -5.55 7.55 5.01
N THR A 92 -5.97 8.19 3.92
CA THR A 92 -6.98 7.67 2.99
C THR A 92 -6.27 7.21 1.72
N LEU A 93 -6.28 5.89 1.47
CA LEU A 93 -5.47 5.21 0.46
C LEU A 93 -6.37 4.47 -0.54
N LEU A 94 -6.50 5.03 -1.73
CA LEU A 94 -7.47 4.61 -2.75
C LEU A 94 -6.76 4.13 -4.02
N ASN A 95 -6.81 2.83 -4.31
CA ASN A 95 -6.33 2.26 -5.57
C ASN A 95 -7.52 1.78 -6.44
N PRO A 96 -8.09 2.64 -7.32
CA PRO A 96 -9.18 2.26 -8.22
C PRO A 96 -8.81 1.29 -9.34
N THR A 97 -7.55 0.84 -9.45
CA THR A 97 -7.05 0.08 -10.60
C THR A 97 -7.79 -1.24 -10.81
N SER A 98 -8.12 -1.53 -12.06
CA SER A 98 -8.77 -2.77 -12.49
C SER A 98 -7.84 -3.99 -12.38
N LEU A 99 -8.38 -5.15 -11.98
CA LEU A 99 -7.70 -6.45 -12.00
C LEU A 99 -7.09 -6.82 -13.38
N LYS A 100 -7.52 -6.18 -14.47
CA LYS A 100 -6.97 -6.39 -15.82
C LYS A 100 -5.83 -5.43 -16.19
N GLN A 101 -5.43 -4.55 -15.27
CA GLN A 101 -4.54 -3.41 -15.52
C GLN A 101 -3.46 -3.26 -14.43
N GLY A 102 -2.96 -4.35 -13.87
CA GLY A 102 -1.84 -4.32 -12.91
C GLY A 102 -2.23 -3.97 -11.46
N ALA A 103 -3.53 -4.01 -11.11
CA ALA A 103 -4.00 -3.87 -9.73
C ALA A 103 -3.21 -4.77 -8.78
N SER A 104 -2.50 -4.18 -7.83
CA SER A 104 -1.74 -4.91 -6.81
C SER A 104 -2.40 -4.71 -5.45
N GLY A 105 -2.00 -3.74 -4.64
CA GLY A 105 -2.72 -3.42 -3.41
C GLY A 105 -3.08 -1.95 -3.24
N SER A 106 -3.85 -1.60 -2.22
CA SER A 106 -3.79 -0.22 -1.74
C SER A 106 -2.53 -0.03 -0.89
N ILE A 107 -2.23 -1.01 -0.02
CA ILE A 107 -0.93 -1.15 0.64
C ILE A 107 -0.27 -2.47 0.20
N GLY A 108 0.85 -2.37 -0.53
CA GLY A 108 1.67 -3.50 -0.92
C GLY A 108 2.88 -3.68 -0.01
N LEU A 109 2.81 -4.62 0.95
CA LEU A 109 4.01 -5.09 1.66
C LEU A 109 4.46 -6.41 1.02
N PHE A 110 5.49 -6.32 0.18
CA PHE A 110 6.03 -7.44 -0.60
C PHE A 110 7.43 -7.82 -0.10
N ALA A 111 7.81 -9.09 -0.27
CA ALA A 111 9.09 -9.62 0.20
C ALA A 111 10.19 -9.61 -0.89
N ASP A 112 10.02 -8.81 -1.94
CA ASP A 112 10.76 -8.88 -3.21
C ASP A 112 12.28 -8.67 -3.07
N THR A 113 12.68 -7.78 -2.17
CA THR A 113 14.09 -7.47 -1.88
C THR A 113 14.57 -8.06 -0.55
N GLY A 114 13.66 -8.68 0.21
CA GLY A 114 13.92 -9.35 1.48
C GLY A 114 12.72 -9.30 2.42
N VAL A 115 12.83 -10.02 3.55
CA VAL A 115 11.75 -10.14 4.54
C VAL A 115 11.23 -8.78 5.02
N VAL A 116 9.93 -8.57 4.94
CA VAL A 116 9.22 -7.41 5.50
C VAL A 116 9.27 -7.46 7.03
N ARG A 117 9.64 -6.35 7.67
CA ARG A 117 9.70 -6.25 9.12
C ARG A 117 9.39 -4.85 9.64
N ASN A 118 8.92 -4.78 10.88
CA ASN A 118 8.70 -3.53 11.62
C ASN A 118 7.80 -2.55 10.84
N VAL A 119 6.55 -2.94 10.58
CA VAL A 119 5.57 -2.10 9.89
C VAL A 119 4.36 -1.87 10.79
N THR A 120 3.88 -0.63 10.87
CA THR A 120 2.62 -0.28 11.54
C THR A 120 1.66 0.30 10.50
N VAL A 121 0.54 -0.38 10.28
CA VAL A 121 -0.60 0.06 9.45
C VAL A 121 -1.76 0.34 10.40
N ASP A 122 -1.96 1.62 10.75
CA ASP A 122 -2.86 2.02 11.84
C ASP A 122 -3.91 3.06 11.42
N HIS A 123 -5.17 2.83 11.76
CA HIS A 123 -6.25 3.83 11.61
C HIS A 123 -6.43 4.41 10.18
N ASN A 124 -6.06 3.70 9.12
CA ASN A 124 -6.20 4.15 7.74
C ASN A 124 -7.59 3.80 7.17
N TRP A 125 -8.03 4.57 6.17
CA TRP A 125 -9.10 4.19 5.24
C TRP A 125 -8.47 3.60 3.97
N ILE A 126 -8.74 2.32 3.69
CA ILE A 126 -8.04 1.54 2.66
C ILE A 126 -9.07 1.00 1.66
N ALA A 127 -8.91 1.30 0.37
CA ALA A 127 -9.82 0.81 -0.68
C ALA A 127 -9.06 0.40 -1.95
N GLY A 128 -9.49 -0.70 -2.56
CA GLY A 128 -9.09 -1.11 -3.91
C GLY A 128 -7.80 -1.91 -4.01
N GLY A 129 -7.28 -2.04 -5.24
CA GLY A 129 -6.26 -3.03 -5.59
C GLY A 129 -6.82 -4.46 -5.73
N ALA A 130 -5.96 -5.41 -6.09
CA ALA A 130 -6.30 -6.83 -6.12
C ALA A 130 -6.55 -7.39 -4.70
N TYR A 131 -5.74 -6.98 -3.73
CA TYR A 131 -6.07 -7.08 -2.30
C TYR A 131 -5.89 -5.72 -1.64
N ALA A 132 -6.73 -5.33 -0.70
CA ALA A 132 -6.57 -4.01 -0.07
C ALA A 132 -5.22 -3.88 0.68
N LEU A 133 -4.71 -4.98 1.24
CA LEU A 133 -3.41 -5.08 1.90
C LEU A 133 -2.67 -6.38 1.53
N TYR A 134 -1.37 -6.30 1.26
CA TYR A 134 -0.46 -7.46 1.32
C TYR A 134 0.27 -7.48 2.67
N GLY A 135 0.34 -8.64 3.31
CA GLY A 135 0.78 -8.80 4.70
C GLY A 135 2.29 -9.04 4.93
N GLY A 136 3.11 -9.00 3.87
CA GLY A 136 4.56 -9.21 3.95
C GLY A 136 5.06 -10.65 3.77
N ASP A 137 4.14 -11.61 3.59
CA ASP A 137 4.43 -13.03 3.34
C ASP A 137 5.17 -13.79 4.46
N THR A 138 5.51 -15.04 4.19
CA THR A 138 6.18 -15.97 5.10
C THR A 138 7.48 -15.37 5.62
N GLY A 139 7.60 -15.31 6.95
CA GLY A 139 8.74 -14.70 7.63
C GLY A 139 8.55 -13.24 8.02
N ALA A 140 7.46 -12.57 7.59
CA ALA A 140 7.15 -11.21 8.04
C ALA A 140 7.00 -11.13 9.56
N THR A 141 7.60 -10.12 10.18
CA THR A 141 7.69 -9.97 11.65
C THR A 141 7.49 -8.53 12.12
N GLY A 142 6.92 -8.34 13.31
CA GLY A 142 6.63 -7.01 13.86
C GLY A 142 5.63 -6.20 13.02
N ILE A 143 4.77 -6.85 12.24
CA ILE A 143 3.75 -6.21 11.41
C ILE A 143 2.48 -5.99 12.24
N LYS A 144 2.09 -4.74 12.45
CA LYS A 144 0.92 -4.36 13.24
C LYS A 144 -0.12 -3.73 12.32
N VAL A 145 -1.26 -4.39 12.16
CA VAL A 145 -2.40 -3.90 11.38
C VAL A 145 -3.55 -3.66 12.36
N THR A 146 -3.80 -2.40 12.69
CA THR A 146 -4.70 -2.01 13.78
C THR A 146 -5.70 -0.93 13.39
N ASP A 147 -6.94 -1.07 13.86
CA ASP A 147 -7.98 -0.03 13.84
C ASP A 147 -8.37 0.54 12.45
N ASN A 148 -7.93 -0.09 11.35
CA ASN A 148 -8.17 0.34 9.97
C ASN A 148 -9.61 0.08 9.50
N VAL A 149 -10.05 0.87 8.52
CA VAL A 149 -11.30 0.70 7.78
C VAL A 149 -11.01 0.24 6.35
N PHE A 150 -11.49 -0.94 6.01
CA PHE A 150 -11.39 -1.50 4.66
C PHE A 150 -12.69 -1.23 3.89
N SER A 151 -12.61 -0.37 2.89
CA SER A 151 -13.77 0.23 2.24
C SER A 151 -14.24 -0.53 1.02
N THR A 152 -15.55 -0.76 0.92
CA THR A 152 -16.19 -1.40 -0.23
C THR A 152 -16.37 -0.48 -1.45
N GLN A 153 -15.70 0.67 -1.47
CA GLN A 153 -15.84 1.73 -2.48
C GLN A 153 -15.56 1.28 -3.92
N TYR A 154 -14.58 0.39 -4.12
CA TYR A 154 -14.22 -0.15 -5.45
C TYR A 154 -14.58 -1.63 -5.61
N HIS A 155 -14.49 -2.42 -4.54
CA HIS A 155 -14.78 -3.86 -4.55
C HIS A 155 -15.55 -4.30 -3.29
N PRO A 156 -16.49 -5.25 -3.38
CA PRO A 156 -17.26 -5.72 -2.21
C PRO A 156 -16.41 -6.30 -1.07
N ALA A 157 -15.20 -6.79 -1.36
CA ALA A 157 -14.23 -7.32 -0.40
C ALA A 157 -13.07 -6.35 -0.09
N ALA A 158 -13.28 -5.05 -0.33
CA ALA A 158 -12.30 -3.96 -0.31
C ALA A 158 -11.21 -4.05 -1.39
N GLY A 159 -10.57 -5.21 -1.59
CA GLY A 159 -9.82 -5.54 -2.80
C GLY A 159 -10.62 -6.43 -3.75
N GLY A 160 -10.14 -6.61 -4.98
CA GLY A 160 -10.82 -7.39 -6.02
C GLY A 160 -10.89 -8.90 -5.76
N TYR A 161 -9.91 -9.44 -5.04
CA TYR A 161 -9.85 -10.84 -4.58
C TYR A 161 -10.10 -10.99 -3.07
N GLY A 162 -9.82 -9.95 -2.26
CA GLY A 162 -10.04 -9.99 -0.82
C GLY A 162 -9.52 -8.76 -0.09
N VAL A 163 -9.68 -8.76 1.24
CA VAL A 163 -9.18 -7.68 2.10
C VAL A 163 -7.66 -7.75 2.22
N VAL A 164 -7.13 -8.93 2.55
CA VAL A 164 -5.72 -9.13 2.84
C VAL A 164 -5.22 -10.44 2.24
N ALA A 165 -4.00 -10.44 1.72
CA ALA A 165 -3.28 -11.63 1.30
C ALA A 165 -1.92 -11.73 2.01
N HIS A 166 -1.30 -12.92 1.98
CA HIS A 166 0.06 -13.15 2.48
C HIS A 166 0.29 -12.69 3.94
N TRP A 167 -0.69 -12.91 4.82
CA TRP A 167 -0.56 -12.58 6.24
C TRP A 167 0.08 -13.73 7.04
N ASN A 168 1.25 -13.46 7.61
CA ASN A 168 1.97 -14.40 8.47
C ASN A 168 1.43 -14.39 9.92
N HIS A 169 0.42 -15.23 10.20
CA HIS A 169 -0.12 -15.43 11.56
C HIS A 169 0.93 -15.89 12.58
N GLY A 170 1.95 -16.64 12.15
CA GLY A 170 3.03 -17.14 13.02
C GLY A 170 4.17 -16.14 13.24
N GLY A 171 4.12 -14.97 12.62
CA GLY A 171 5.20 -13.99 12.68
C GLY A 171 5.35 -13.38 14.07
N ALA A 172 6.56 -13.46 14.63
CA ALA A 172 6.88 -12.87 15.92
C ALA A 172 6.55 -11.37 15.95
N GLY A 173 5.69 -10.96 16.90
CA GLY A 173 5.26 -9.58 17.04
C GLY A 173 4.24 -9.10 16.01
N ASN A 174 3.72 -9.98 15.13
CA ASN A 174 2.62 -9.63 14.25
C ASN A 174 1.33 -9.49 15.03
N VAL A 175 0.53 -8.46 14.71
CA VAL A 175 -0.73 -8.15 15.39
C VAL A 175 -1.76 -7.76 14.34
N TRP A 176 -2.90 -8.43 14.35
CA TRP A 176 -4.11 -7.98 13.65
C TRP A 176 -5.21 -7.77 14.68
N ARG A 177 -5.74 -6.54 14.80
CA ARG A 177 -6.75 -6.21 15.82
C ARG A 177 -7.62 -5.03 15.38
N ASP A 178 -8.90 -5.07 15.73
CA ASP A 178 -9.89 -3.97 15.59
C ASP A 178 -10.07 -3.39 14.16
N ASN A 179 -9.60 -4.12 13.14
CA ASN A 179 -9.84 -3.83 11.73
C ASN A 179 -11.28 -4.21 11.33
N ARG A 180 -11.92 -3.36 10.53
CA ARG A 180 -13.32 -3.53 10.11
C ARG A 180 -13.57 -3.09 8.66
N MET A 181 -14.63 -3.62 8.06
CA MET A 181 -15.17 -3.14 6.78
C MET A 181 -15.80 -1.75 6.96
N SER A 182 -16.02 -1.01 5.87
CA SER A 182 -16.72 0.29 5.91
C SER A 182 -18.17 0.24 6.43
N ASP A 183 -18.80 -0.93 6.45
CA ASP A 183 -20.11 -1.18 7.08
C ASP A 183 -20.03 -1.56 8.57
N GLY A 184 -18.81 -1.59 9.14
CA GLY A 184 -18.56 -1.91 10.54
C GLY A 184 -18.32 -3.39 10.85
N ARG A 185 -18.48 -4.32 9.89
CA ARG A 185 -18.19 -5.74 10.14
C ARG A 185 -16.71 -5.96 10.49
N PRO A 186 -16.38 -6.71 11.56
CA PRO A 186 -14.98 -7.02 11.88
C PRO A 186 -14.35 -7.93 10.84
N ILE A 187 -13.03 -7.82 10.68
CA ILE A 187 -12.26 -8.61 9.72
C ILE A 187 -11.24 -9.48 10.46
N ALA A 188 -11.19 -10.77 10.12
CA ALA A 188 -10.06 -11.65 10.43
C ALA A 188 -9.17 -11.78 9.17
N PRO A 189 -7.84 -11.84 9.30
CA PRO A 189 -6.97 -11.99 8.15
C PRO A 189 -6.95 -13.44 7.68
N GLU A 190 -7.06 -13.65 6.37
CA GLU A 190 -6.87 -14.98 5.78
C GLU A 190 -5.42 -15.45 6.00
N PRO A 191 -5.18 -16.75 6.27
CA PRO A 191 -3.83 -17.26 6.38
C PRO A 191 -3.03 -17.12 5.07
N ALA A 192 -1.74 -16.80 5.17
CA ALA A 192 -0.81 -17.12 4.09
C ALA A 192 -0.89 -18.63 3.79
N SER A 193 -1.08 -18.95 2.51
CA SER A 193 -1.17 -20.30 1.95
C SER A 193 0.19 -20.89 1.62
#